data_AF-A0A6J6QD03-F1
#
_entry.id   AF-A0A6J6QD03-F1
#
_cell.length_a   1.000
_cell.length_b   1.000
_cell.length_c   1.000
_cell.angle_alpha   90.00
_cell.angle_beta   90.00
_cell.angle_gamma   90.00
#
_symmetry.space_group_name_H-M   'P 1'
#
loop_
_entity.id
_entity.type
_entity.pdbx_description
1 polymer ?
#
loop_
_entity_poly.entity_id
_entity_poly.type
_entity_poly.pdbx_seq_one_letter_code
_entity_poly.pdbx_strand_id
1 'polypeptide(L)'
;MGDRSVDVVFSYITLQHCERSDALSLTREAVRVARDGATIMLNYRSWVPADVVLIPLGVLVRALWRLPIVGGRLSQQRWATRFGWQANRLSPDDVLGYLYKQPGVEQRLGEITVHHSAKRARSAKQAGVTVQPLNRVNASHWWLVIHLKG
;
A
#
# COMPACT_ATOMS: atom_id res chain seq x y z
N MET A 1 -11.23 14.57 -10.71
CA MET A 1 -10.49 14.33 -11.96
C MET A 1 -11.34 13.46 -12.87
N GLY A 2 -11.36 13.79 -14.17
CA GLY A 2 -12.10 13.01 -15.16
C GLY A 2 -11.51 11.60 -15.35
N ASP A 3 -12.31 10.70 -15.90
CA ASP A 3 -11.85 9.37 -16.32
C ASP A 3 -10.81 9.51 -17.42
N ARG A 4 -9.80 8.63 -17.43
CA ARG A 4 -8.79 8.54 -18.49
C ARG A 4 -8.15 9.88 -18.86
N SER A 5 -7.83 10.69 -17.86
CA SER A 5 -7.38 12.07 -18.03
C SER A 5 -5.89 12.29 -17.79
N VAL A 6 -5.16 11.30 -17.26
CA VAL A 6 -3.73 11.47 -16.91
C VAL A 6 -2.85 10.37 -17.49
N ASP A 7 -1.64 10.76 -17.90
CA ASP A 7 -0.59 9.88 -18.43
C ASP A 7 0.14 9.08 -17.35
N VAL A 8 0.25 9.64 -16.14
CA VAL A 8 0.98 9.06 -15.03
C VAL A 8 0.17 9.23 -13.74
N VAL A 9 0.10 8.17 -12.94
CA VAL A 9 -0.41 8.22 -11.56
C VAL A 9 0.68 7.76 -10.62
N PHE A 10 0.98 8.58 -9.61
CA PHE A 10 2.03 8.29 -8.64
C PHE A 10 1.53 8.48 -7.20
N SER A 11 1.88 7.55 -6.32
CA SER A 11 1.63 7.67 -4.89
C SER A 11 2.75 7.06 -4.06
N TYR A 12 3.33 7.85 -3.15
CA TYR A 12 4.43 7.43 -2.30
C TYR A 12 4.12 7.69 -0.84
N ILE A 13 4.26 6.67 0.04
CA ILE A 13 4.01 6.76 1.49
C ILE A 13 2.57 7.15 1.88
N THR A 14 1.70 7.53 0.93
CA THR A 14 0.32 7.94 1.22
C THR A 14 -0.59 6.75 1.50
N LEU A 15 -0.63 5.74 0.62
CA LEU A 15 -1.61 4.65 0.70
C LEU A 15 -1.49 3.86 1.99
N GLN A 16 -0.29 3.74 2.57
CA GLN A 16 -0.05 3.05 3.84
C GLN A 16 -0.70 3.74 5.06
N HIS A 17 -1.16 4.99 4.92
CA HIS A 17 -1.82 5.75 5.99
C HIS A 17 -3.35 5.73 5.90
N CYS A 18 -3.89 5.18 4.81
CA CYS A 18 -5.32 4.99 4.67
C CYS A 18 -5.80 3.74 5.43
N GLU A 19 -7.11 3.64 5.64
CA GLU A 19 -7.76 2.36 5.97
C GLU A 19 -7.52 1.37 4.80
N ARG A 20 -7.59 0.05 5.06
CA ARG A 20 -7.25 -0.95 4.03
C ARG A 20 -8.19 -0.85 2.83
N SER A 21 -9.50 -0.68 3.04
CA SER A 21 -10.48 -0.57 1.95
C SER A 21 -10.36 0.74 1.18
N ASP A 22 -10.00 1.84 1.86
CA ASP A 22 -9.72 3.12 1.22
C ASP A 22 -8.48 3.03 0.33
N ALA A 23 -7.39 2.42 0.82
CA ALA A 23 -6.18 2.23 0.04
C ALA A 23 -6.45 1.42 -1.24
N LEU A 24 -7.23 0.34 -1.15
CA LEU A 24 -7.65 -0.47 -2.30
C LEU A 24 -8.55 0.31 -3.26
N SER A 25 -9.50 1.07 -2.73
CA SER A 25 -10.37 1.94 -3.53
C SER A 25 -9.55 2.99 -4.29
N LEU A 26 -8.57 3.61 -3.63
CA LEU A 26 -7.63 4.55 -4.27
C LEU A 26 -6.74 3.86 -5.33
N THR A 27 -6.39 2.58 -5.16
CA THR A 27 -5.71 1.81 -6.22
C THR A 27 -6.60 1.67 -7.46
N ARG A 28 -7.90 1.39 -7.30
CA ARG A 28 -8.85 1.35 -8.42
C ARG A 28 -8.99 2.74 -9.05
N GLU A 29 -9.07 3.78 -8.23
CA GLU A 29 -9.18 5.16 -8.72
C GLU A 29 -7.95 5.56 -9.56
N ALA A 30 -6.75 5.10 -9.18
CA ALA A 30 -5.55 5.28 -9.99
C ALA A 30 -5.72 4.69 -11.40
N VAL A 31 -6.34 3.53 -11.54
CA VAL A 31 -6.66 2.94 -12.85
C VAL A 31 -7.74 3.74 -13.57
N ARG A 32 -8.79 4.20 -12.87
CA ARG A 32 -9.90 4.97 -13.48
C ARG A 32 -9.41 6.26 -14.11
N VAL A 33 -8.58 7.03 -13.41
CA VAL A 33 -8.11 8.34 -13.88
C VAL A 33 -7.01 8.22 -14.93
N ALA A 34 -6.21 7.16 -14.90
CA ALA A 34 -5.16 6.91 -15.86
C ALA A 34 -5.76 6.62 -17.25
N ARG A 35 -5.23 7.25 -18.30
CA ARG A 35 -5.63 6.97 -19.68
C ARG A 35 -5.07 5.62 -20.17
N ASP A 36 -5.50 5.17 -21.34
CA ASP A 36 -4.91 3.98 -21.96
C ASP A 36 -3.44 4.27 -22.37
N GLY A 37 -2.54 3.31 -22.18
CA GLY A 37 -1.09 3.49 -22.31
C GLY A 37 -0.40 4.24 -21.15
N ALA A 38 -1.15 4.68 -20.14
CA ALA A 38 -0.59 5.38 -18.98
C ALA A 38 0.24 4.48 -18.06
N THR A 39 1.07 5.11 -17.22
CA THR A 39 1.89 4.43 -16.21
C THR A 39 1.40 4.74 -14.79
N ILE A 40 1.18 3.71 -13.97
CA ILE A 40 0.74 3.83 -12.59
C ILE A 40 1.85 3.30 -11.67
N MET A 41 2.25 4.08 -10.67
CA MET A 41 3.33 3.74 -9.73
C MET A 41 2.88 4.00 -8.29
N LEU A 42 2.56 2.94 -7.56
CA LEU A 42 1.98 3.03 -6.22
C LEU A 42 2.87 2.32 -5.20
N ASN A 43 3.22 3.03 -4.13
CA ASN A 43 4.03 2.49 -3.05
C ASN A 43 3.16 1.98 -1.90
N TYR A 44 3.51 0.79 -1.40
CA TYR A 44 2.85 0.16 -0.27
C TYR A 44 3.85 -0.24 0.79
N ARG A 45 3.39 -0.26 2.03
CA ARG A 45 4.15 -0.82 3.14
C ARG A 45 4.01 -2.33 3.17
N SER A 46 5.12 -2.98 3.46
CA SER A 46 5.21 -4.42 3.62
C SER A 46 5.27 -4.82 5.09
N TRP A 47 4.90 -6.07 5.34
CA TRP A 47 5.07 -6.69 6.65
C TRP A 47 6.54 -6.98 6.94
N VAL A 48 7.03 -6.60 8.12
CA VAL A 48 8.40 -6.87 8.56
C VAL A 48 8.38 -7.64 9.88
N PRO A 49 9.40 -8.46 10.22
CA PRO A 49 9.38 -9.26 11.44
C PRO A 49 9.09 -8.47 12.73
N ALA A 50 9.56 -7.22 12.82
CA ALA A 50 9.25 -6.35 13.95
C ALA A 50 7.74 -6.08 14.13
N ASP A 51 6.94 -6.21 13.08
CA ASP A 51 5.49 -6.01 13.13
C ASP A 51 4.76 -7.04 14.00
N VAL A 52 5.37 -8.23 14.27
CA VAL A 52 4.85 -9.20 15.27
C VAL A 52 4.63 -8.50 16.61
N VAL A 53 5.56 -7.62 17.00
CA VAL A 53 5.56 -6.93 18.29
C VAL A 53 4.91 -5.55 18.18
N LEU A 54 5.22 -4.80 17.11
CA LEU A 54 4.76 -3.43 16.94
C LEU A 54 3.25 -3.32 16.75
N ILE A 55 2.60 -4.30 16.10
CA ILE A 55 1.15 -4.24 15.87
C ILE A 55 0.40 -4.42 17.20
N PRO A 56 0.62 -5.48 18.01
CA PRO A 56 -0.01 -5.62 19.31
C PRO A 56 0.30 -4.44 20.24
N LEU A 57 1.54 -3.96 20.27
CA LEU A 57 1.92 -2.81 21.09
C LEU A 57 1.13 -1.55 20.70
N GLY A 58 0.91 -1.33 19.41
CA GLY A 58 0.08 -0.22 18.94
C GLY A 58 -1.38 -0.34 19.34
N VAL A 59 -1.93 -1.56 19.38
CA VAL A 59 -3.29 -1.80 19.90
C VAL A 59 -3.35 -1.44 21.38
N LEU A 60 -2.38 -1.90 22.17
CA LEU A 60 -2.29 -1.59 23.59
C LEU A 60 -2.20 -0.09 23.84
N VAL A 61 -1.32 0.62 23.13
CA VAL A 61 -1.17 2.08 23.27
C VAL A 61 -2.46 2.82 22.93
N ARG A 62 -3.19 2.40 21.89
CA ARG A 62 -4.50 2.97 21.55
C ARG A 62 -5.57 2.67 22.60
N ALA A 63 -5.52 1.50 23.23
CA ALA A 63 -6.42 1.20 24.35
C ALA A 63 -6.12 2.10 25.55
N LEU A 64 -4.84 2.30 25.87
CA LEU A 64 -4.41 3.21 26.94
C LEU A 64 -4.80 4.67 26.68
N TRP A 65 -4.82 5.13 25.43
CA TRP A 65 -5.32 6.46 25.08
C TRP A 65 -6.79 6.70 25.41
N ARG A 66 -7.61 5.63 25.52
CA ARG A 66 -9.02 5.74 25.86
C ARG A 66 -9.28 5.84 27.36
N LEU A 67 -8.26 5.65 28.19
CA LEU A 67 -8.41 5.74 29.64
C LEU A 67 -8.48 7.22 30.09
N PRO A 68 -9.50 7.62 30.87
CA PRO A 68 -9.75 9.03 31.18
C PRO A 68 -8.64 9.72 31.99
N ILE A 69 -7.87 8.96 32.78
CA ILE A 69 -6.83 9.51 33.67
C ILE A 69 -5.47 9.63 32.98
N VAL A 70 -5.13 8.67 32.11
CA VAL A 70 -3.79 8.56 31.51
C VAL A 70 -3.77 8.89 30.01
N GLY A 71 -4.92 8.84 29.33
CA GLY A 71 -5.01 8.98 27.89
C GLY A 71 -4.52 10.33 27.36
N GLY A 72 -4.93 11.42 28.01
CA GLY A 72 -4.52 12.78 27.62
C GLY A 72 -3.02 13.04 27.78
N ARG A 73 -2.38 12.51 28.84
CA ARG A 73 -0.92 12.64 29.02
C ARG A 73 -0.15 11.74 28.07
N LEU A 74 -0.64 10.53 27.82
CA LEU A 74 0.01 9.55 26.96
C LEU A 74 -0.05 9.96 25.48
N SER A 75 -1.14 10.59 25.02
CA SER A 75 -1.27 11.04 23.62
C SER A 75 -0.32 12.19 23.27
N GLN A 76 0.11 12.97 24.26
CA GLN A 76 1.10 14.05 24.08
C GLN A 76 2.54 13.52 23.98
N GLN A 77 2.78 12.24 24.30
CA GLN A 77 4.10 11.66 24.23
C GLN A 77 4.44 11.19 22.81
N ARG A 78 5.58 11.63 22.29
CA ARG A 78 6.05 11.29 20.94
C ARG A 78 6.22 9.78 20.74
N TRP A 79 6.73 9.08 21.75
CA TRP A 79 6.96 7.63 21.68
C TRP A 79 5.64 6.87 21.63
N ALA A 80 4.65 7.26 22.45
CA ALA A 80 3.33 6.66 22.45
C ALA A 80 2.64 6.87 21.11
N THR A 81 2.71 8.10 20.56
CA THR A 81 2.18 8.42 19.23
C THR A 81 2.82 7.52 18.17
N ARG A 82 4.14 7.30 18.23
CA ARG A 82 4.87 6.46 17.28
C ARG A 82 4.46 4.98 17.31
N PHE A 83 4.15 4.44 18.49
CA PHE A 83 3.69 3.05 18.61
C PHE A 83 2.20 2.89 18.31
N GLY A 84 1.37 3.85 18.74
CA GLY A 84 -0.06 3.84 18.46
C GLY A 84 -0.39 4.10 16.99
N TRP A 85 0.51 4.77 16.25
CA TRP A 85 0.43 4.97 14.82
C TRP A 85 0.59 3.64 14.06
N GLN A 86 -0.43 3.27 13.28
CA GLN A 86 -0.38 2.11 12.41
C GLN A 86 -0.45 2.53 10.95
N ALA A 87 0.34 1.83 10.14
CA ALA A 87 0.24 1.87 8.71
C ALA A 87 -0.36 0.56 8.22
N ASN A 88 -1.27 0.59 7.24
CA ASN A 88 -1.72 -0.65 6.63
C ASN A 88 -0.56 -1.33 5.88
N ARG A 89 -0.65 -2.65 5.74
CA ARG A 89 0.39 -3.51 5.17
C ARG A 89 -0.26 -4.43 4.15
N LEU A 90 -0.83 -3.83 3.10
CA LEU A 90 -1.40 -4.59 1.99
C LEU A 90 -0.29 -5.38 1.29
N SER A 91 -0.55 -6.66 1.07
CA SER A 91 0.33 -7.51 0.27
C SER A 91 0.09 -7.27 -1.23
N PRO A 92 1.05 -7.63 -2.11
CA PRO A 92 0.80 -7.63 -3.55
C PRO A 92 -0.46 -8.40 -3.93
N ASP A 93 -0.69 -9.57 -3.31
CA ASP A 93 -1.86 -10.41 -3.56
C ASP A 93 -3.17 -9.75 -3.13
N ASP A 94 -3.19 -8.99 -2.03
CA ASP A 94 -4.37 -8.24 -1.59
C ASP A 94 -4.77 -7.20 -2.65
N VAL A 95 -3.78 -6.45 -3.14
CA VAL A 95 -3.99 -5.34 -4.09
C VAL A 95 -4.38 -5.86 -5.46
N LEU A 96 -3.63 -6.84 -5.98
CA LEU A 96 -3.89 -7.45 -7.28
C LEU A 96 -5.23 -8.19 -7.26
N GLY A 97 -5.46 -9.03 -6.25
CA GLY A 97 -6.71 -9.76 -6.10
C GLY A 97 -7.93 -8.83 -5.99
N TYR A 98 -7.79 -7.65 -5.39
CA TYR A 98 -8.84 -6.63 -5.40
C TYR A 98 -9.04 -6.01 -6.78
N LEU A 99 -7.95 -5.61 -7.47
CA LEU A 99 -8.02 -4.99 -8.79
C LEU A 99 -8.65 -5.89 -9.85
N TYR A 100 -8.26 -7.17 -9.89
CA TYR A 100 -8.82 -8.13 -10.86
C TYR A 100 -10.31 -8.44 -10.61
N LYS A 101 -10.81 -8.21 -9.40
CA LYS A 101 -12.26 -8.32 -9.10
C LYS A 101 -13.07 -7.10 -9.54
N GLN A 102 -12.41 -6.00 -9.93
CA GLN A 102 -13.12 -4.79 -10.33
C GLN A 102 -13.60 -4.91 -11.79
N PRO A 103 -14.90 -4.66 -12.07
CA PRO A 103 -15.43 -4.69 -13.42
C PRO A 103 -14.68 -3.72 -14.34
N GLY A 104 -14.30 -4.18 -15.53
CA GLY A 104 -13.66 -3.34 -16.55
C GLY A 104 -12.17 -3.06 -16.34
N VAL A 105 -11.59 -3.41 -15.18
CA VAL A 105 -10.17 -3.12 -14.88
C VAL A 105 -9.25 -4.10 -15.59
N GLU A 106 -9.55 -5.40 -15.56
CA GLU A 106 -8.73 -6.45 -16.18
C GLU A 106 -8.45 -6.18 -17.66
N GLN A 107 -9.45 -5.70 -18.40
CA GLN A 107 -9.31 -5.41 -19.83
C GLN A 107 -8.27 -4.33 -20.12
N ARG A 108 -8.01 -3.44 -19.15
CA ARG A 108 -7.10 -2.30 -19.28
C ARG A 108 -5.70 -2.57 -18.73
N LEU A 109 -5.57 -3.53 -17.81
CA LEU A 109 -4.27 -3.91 -17.25
C LEU A 109 -3.38 -4.47 -18.36
N GLY A 110 -2.18 -3.90 -18.51
CA GLY A 110 -1.12 -4.36 -19.39
C GLY A 110 0.01 -5.01 -18.59
N GLU A 111 1.23 -4.52 -18.74
CA GLU A 111 2.38 -5.03 -17.98
C GLU A 111 2.26 -4.61 -16.50
N ILE A 112 2.37 -5.59 -15.60
CA ILE A 112 2.34 -5.37 -14.17
C ILE A 112 3.66 -5.87 -13.58
N THR A 113 4.35 -4.97 -12.89
CA THR A 113 5.59 -5.27 -12.19
C THR A 113 5.48 -4.91 -10.71
N VAL A 114 5.79 -5.88 -9.85
CA VAL A 114 5.92 -5.68 -8.42
C VAL A 114 7.40 -5.56 -8.10
N HIS A 115 7.83 -4.33 -7.78
CA HIS A 115 9.19 -4.11 -7.32
C HIS A 115 9.29 -4.20 -5.80
N HIS A 116 10.33 -4.88 -5.32
CA HIS A 116 10.60 -4.97 -3.89
C HIS A 116 12.08 -4.73 -3.59
N SER A 117 12.43 -4.58 -2.31
CA SER A 117 13.83 -4.47 -1.91
C SER A 117 14.61 -5.74 -2.25
N ALA A 118 15.80 -5.60 -2.81
CA ALA A 118 16.75 -6.70 -2.95
C ALA A 118 17.11 -7.37 -1.60
N LYS A 119 16.94 -6.65 -0.48
CA LYS A 119 17.22 -7.17 0.87
C LYS A 119 16.13 -8.12 1.41
N ARG A 120 14.96 -8.17 0.78
CA ARG A 120 13.84 -9.00 1.22
C ARG A 120 12.99 -9.42 0.03
N ALA A 121 13.08 -10.71 -0.30
CA ALA A 121 12.30 -11.33 -1.35
C ALA A 121 10.79 -11.16 -1.10
N ARG A 122 10.04 -11.01 -2.18
CA ARG A 122 8.58 -10.99 -2.21
C ARG A 122 8.09 -11.82 -3.38
N SER A 123 6.84 -12.23 -3.28
CA SER A 123 6.12 -12.91 -4.35
C SER A 123 4.76 -12.25 -4.55
N ALA A 124 4.25 -12.41 -5.75
CA ALA A 124 2.85 -12.21 -6.09
C ALA A 124 2.40 -13.51 -6.76
N LYS A 125 1.24 -14.03 -6.37
CA LYS A 125 0.68 -15.27 -6.89
C LYS A 125 -0.12 -15.06 -8.18
N GLN A 126 -0.50 -13.82 -8.46
CA GLN A 126 -1.28 -13.48 -9.63
C GLN A 126 -0.51 -13.79 -10.91
N ALA A 127 -1.13 -14.52 -11.83
CA ALA A 127 -0.54 -14.85 -13.12
C ALA A 127 -0.27 -13.59 -13.96
N GLY A 128 0.82 -13.60 -14.74
CA GLY A 128 1.20 -12.49 -15.60
C GLY A 128 1.84 -11.29 -14.88
N VAL A 129 2.10 -11.41 -13.57
CA VAL A 129 2.80 -10.37 -12.79
C VAL A 129 4.29 -10.68 -12.70
N THR A 130 5.10 -9.73 -13.14
CA THR A 130 6.55 -9.79 -12.99
C THR A 130 6.92 -9.30 -11.59
N VAL A 131 7.75 -10.08 -10.87
CA VAL A 131 8.25 -9.69 -9.55
C VAL A 131 9.76 -9.49 -9.64
N GLN A 132 10.22 -8.28 -9.35
CA GLN A 132 11.62 -7.90 -9.54
C GLN A 132 12.21 -7.18 -8.32
N PRO A 133 13.42 -7.53 -7.89
CA PRO A 133 14.13 -6.74 -6.89
C PRO A 133 14.64 -5.43 -7.49
N LEU A 134 14.57 -4.35 -6.71
CA LEU A 134 15.24 -3.09 -6.98
C LEU A 134 16.27 -2.80 -5.88
N ASN A 135 17.44 -2.35 -6.32
CA ASN A 135 18.45 -1.79 -5.43
C ASN A 135 17.94 -0.46 -4.86
N ARG A 136 18.31 -0.15 -3.61
CA ARG A 136 17.93 1.08 -2.89
C ARG A 136 16.44 1.24 -2.52
N VAL A 137 15.60 0.22 -2.70
CA VAL A 137 14.24 0.19 -2.09
C VAL A 137 14.31 -0.26 -0.63
N ASN A 138 13.56 0.41 0.25
CA ASN A 138 13.48 0.05 1.67
C ASN A 138 12.81 -1.34 1.85
N ALA A 139 13.38 -2.22 2.68
CA ALA A 139 12.88 -3.58 2.91
C ALA A 139 11.46 -3.68 3.51
N SER A 140 10.95 -2.56 4.02
CA SER A 140 9.60 -2.44 4.57
C SER A 140 8.59 -1.93 3.53
N HIS A 141 8.98 -1.77 2.27
CA HIS A 141 8.12 -1.23 1.21
C HIS A 141 8.24 -2.04 -0.07
N TRP A 142 7.23 -1.92 -0.91
CA TRP A 142 7.19 -2.47 -2.26
C TRP A 142 6.41 -1.51 -3.16
N TRP A 143 6.59 -1.66 -4.46
CA TRP A 143 5.97 -0.82 -5.48
C TRP A 143 5.16 -1.67 -6.44
N LEU A 144 3.96 -1.21 -6.73
CA LEU A 144 3.16 -1.67 -7.86
C LEU A 144 3.40 -0.72 -9.02
N VAL A 145 3.93 -1.24 -10.12
CA VAL A 145 4.05 -0.51 -11.39
C VAL A 145 3.16 -1.19 -12.41
N ILE A 146 2.28 -0.42 -13.05
CA ILE A 146 1.37 -0.91 -14.09
C ILE A 146 1.54 -0.02 -15.31
N HIS A 147 1.84 -0.62 -16.45
CA HIS A 147 1.67 0.01 -17.75
C HIS A 147 0.34 -0.45 -18.32
N LEU A 148 -0.62 0.46 -18.44
CA LEU A 148 -1.93 0.15 -19.00
C LEU A 148 -1.81 -0.15 -20.50
N LYS A 149 -2.71 -0.99 -21.01
CA LYS A 149 -2.83 -1.23 -22.46
C LYS A 149 -3.15 0.08 -23.17
N GLY A 150 -2.51 0.29 -24.32
CA GLY A 150 -2.78 1.41 -25.24
C GLY A 150 -3.87 1.09 -26.25
#